data_AF-A0A9P9AMR1-F1
#
_entry.id   AF-A0A9P9AMR1-F1
#
_cell.length_a   1.000
_cell.length_b   1.000
_cell.length_c   1.000
_cell.angle_alpha   90.00
_cell.angle_beta   90.00
_cell.angle_gamma   90.00
#
_symmetry.space_group_name_H-M   'P 1'
#
loop_
_entity.id
_entity.type
_entity.pdbx_description
1 polymer ?
#
loop_
_entity_poly.entity_id
_entity_poly.type
_entity_poly.pdbx_seq_one_letter_code
_entity_poly.pdbx_strand_id
1 'polypeptide(L)'
;MADYLGLQSPMYLNNITDWNKTLCLNVTSRLFGPSSLYLLEEKPKVKSNDTLANATEISVNLEQPAKKQKKKALLNNPLLLETANATNITEPFNLTWVQLGGSWEEHPFIHDNMTYALKNFTRAYAEWANPFNFGHYHPRYDPHTFTIPMELRGSMFVYLFLLGTAALKYKWRLRLAGFLSAYSLTLGRWDMATFLGGTVLSEMDIRSSDASQDRTLGPPSPAAMRRRGPSRRQEKFMRFIGFFVALYFLSYPDAGAEWTPGFVFLSSLVPKYYIPLSGWMFYQAMGALILLPCILRTPSIRALLEGRTAQYLGKISFSLYLVHGPILHSLGFWIMPRLFERLGRTSAFVVGWIMLLSVTLYLADWWYRKIDVWSTTVGKRIEKHMTEEK
;
A
#
# COMPACT_ATOMS: atom_id res chain seq x y z
N MET A 1 10.37 3.07 -23.37
CA MET A 1 10.81 3.90 -22.22
C MET A 1 12.04 3.29 -21.54
N ALA A 2 12.03 1.99 -21.20
CA ALA A 2 13.20 1.26 -20.68
C ALA A 2 14.44 1.34 -21.59
N ASP A 3 14.32 1.04 -22.89
CA ASP A 3 15.44 1.18 -23.86
C ASP A 3 15.97 2.62 -23.98
N TYR A 4 15.09 3.61 -23.87
CA TYR A 4 15.44 5.03 -23.97
C TYR A 4 16.16 5.56 -22.70
N LEU A 5 15.88 4.92 -21.56
CA LEU A 5 16.60 5.10 -20.30
C LEU A 5 17.90 4.28 -20.24
N GLY A 6 18.21 3.47 -21.27
CA GLY A 6 19.36 2.56 -21.30
C GLY A 6 19.17 1.29 -20.47
N LEU A 7 17.93 0.97 -20.07
CA LEU A 7 17.59 -0.21 -19.27
C LEU A 7 17.07 -1.30 -20.21
N GLN A 8 17.99 -2.01 -20.85
CA GLN A 8 17.68 -2.92 -21.97
C GLN A 8 17.09 -4.29 -21.54
N SER A 9 17.05 -4.62 -20.25
CA SER A 9 16.37 -5.82 -19.75
C SER A 9 16.24 -5.83 -18.22
N PRO A 10 15.33 -6.63 -17.63
CA PRO A 10 15.37 -6.96 -16.20
C PRO A 10 16.71 -7.62 -15.80
N MET A 11 17.45 -8.20 -16.76
CA MET A 11 18.80 -8.73 -16.55
C MET A 11 19.88 -7.66 -16.39
N TYR A 12 19.63 -6.39 -16.75
CA TYR A 12 20.57 -5.31 -16.47
C TYR A 12 20.76 -5.10 -14.96
N LEU A 13 19.70 -5.33 -14.17
CA LEU A 13 19.76 -5.41 -12.72
C LEU A 13 20.48 -6.66 -12.21
N ASN A 14 20.71 -7.70 -13.02
CA ASN A 14 21.37 -8.93 -12.59
C ASN A 14 22.86 -8.98 -12.99
N ASN A 15 23.28 -8.16 -13.96
CA ASN A 15 24.66 -8.11 -14.44
C ASN A 15 25.51 -7.08 -13.68
N ILE A 16 24.88 -6.08 -13.05
CA ILE A 16 25.56 -5.09 -12.18
C ILE A 16 25.61 -5.57 -10.73
N THR A 17 24.64 -6.37 -10.30
CA THR A 17 24.65 -6.99 -8.98
C THR A 17 24.59 -8.49 -9.17
N ASP A 18 25.70 -9.16 -8.89
CA ASP A 18 25.75 -10.61 -8.66
C ASP A 18 24.90 -10.87 -7.40
N TRP A 19 23.56 -10.92 -7.52
CA TRP A 19 22.61 -11.00 -6.39
C TRP A 19 22.87 -12.20 -5.48
N ASN A 20 23.53 -13.24 -6.00
CA ASN A 20 23.96 -14.41 -5.23
C ASN A 20 25.16 -14.14 -4.31
N LYS A 21 25.94 -13.08 -4.55
CA LYS A 21 27.13 -12.73 -3.75
C LYS A 21 26.97 -11.46 -2.93
N THR A 22 26.07 -10.54 -3.28
CA THR A 22 25.95 -9.24 -2.60
C THR A 22 24.87 -9.14 -1.53
N LEU A 23 23.90 -10.07 -1.48
CA LEU A 23 22.86 -10.06 -0.45
C LEU A 23 22.56 -11.48 0.05
N CYS A 24 22.97 -11.79 1.27
CA CYS A 24 22.40 -12.88 2.07
C CYS A 24 20.96 -12.51 2.45
N LEU A 25 20.04 -12.58 1.51
CA LEU A 25 18.61 -12.38 1.76
C LEU A 25 18.09 -13.53 2.63
N ASN A 26 17.58 -13.19 3.81
CA ASN A 26 16.85 -14.11 4.68
C ASN A 26 15.56 -14.57 3.95
N VAL A 27 14.98 -15.70 4.37
CA VAL A 27 13.77 -16.29 3.76
C VAL A 27 12.61 -15.29 3.66
N THR A 28 12.56 -14.32 4.59
CA THR A 28 11.60 -13.20 4.60
C THR A 28 11.78 -12.25 3.43
N SER A 29 13.00 -11.95 3.00
CA SER A 29 13.29 -11.01 1.91
C SER A 29 13.16 -11.64 0.52
N ARG A 30 13.21 -12.97 0.42
CA ARG A 30 13.06 -13.71 -0.84
C ARG A 30 11.62 -13.77 -1.35
N LEU A 31 10.65 -13.54 -0.47
CA LEU A 31 9.21 -13.62 -0.76
C LEU A 31 8.62 -12.29 -1.23
N PHE A 32 9.39 -11.19 -1.25
CA PHE A 32 8.89 -9.87 -1.59
C PHE A 32 9.85 -9.08 -2.47
N GLY A 33 9.27 -8.22 -3.29
CA GLY A 33 9.92 -7.66 -4.46
C GLY A 33 9.67 -8.50 -5.72
N PRO A 34 10.13 -8.05 -6.89
CA PRO A 34 9.84 -8.64 -8.20
C PRO A 34 9.99 -10.18 -8.27
N SER A 35 10.88 -10.76 -7.46
CA SER A 35 11.13 -12.21 -7.41
C SER A 35 9.95 -13.07 -6.93
N SER A 36 8.92 -12.53 -6.27
CA SER A 36 7.71 -13.29 -5.92
C SER A 36 6.56 -13.17 -6.94
N LEU A 37 6.67 -12.23 -7.88
CA LEU A 37 5.71 -12.01 -8.96
C LEU A 37 6.11 -12.73 -10.26
N TYR A 38 7.40 -13.03 -10.45
CA TYR A 38 7.89 -13.82 -11.58
C TYR A 38 7.94 -15.30 -11.24
N LEU A 39 6.89 -16.04 -11.58
CA LEU A 39 7.06 -17.47 -11.89
C LEU A 39 7.89 -17.53 -13.18
N LEU A 40 9.05 -18.20 -13.12
CA LEU A 40 9.74 -18.66 -14.32
C LEU A 40 8.78 -19.56 -15.07
N GLU A 41 8.12 -19.03 -16.09
CA GLU A 41 7.52 -19.85 -17.12
C GLU A 41 8.69 -20.60 -17.75
N GLU A 42 8.78 -21.91 -17.48
CA GLU A 42 9.70 -22.79 -18.19
C GLU A 42 9.37 -22.65 -19.67
N LYS A 43 10.16 -21.85 -20.39
CA LYS A 43 10.04 -21.76 -21.83
C LYS A 43 10.19 -23.18 -22.39
N PRO A 44 9.30 -23.63 -23.28
CA PRO A 44 9.40 -24.94 -23.88
C PRO A 44 10.74 -25.00 -24.63
N LYS A 45 11.61 -25.95 -24.23
CA LYS A 45 12.88 -26.20 -24.90
C LYS A 45 12.58 -26.62 -26.35
N VAL A 46 12.83 -25.72 -27.30
CA VAL A 46 12.92 -26.06 -28.72
C VAL A 46 14.17 -26.92 -28.90
N LYS A 47 13.96 -28.12 -29.45
CA LYS A 47 14.98 -29.11 -29.78
C LYS A 47 16.02 -28.55 -30.75
N SER A 48 17.27 -28.94 -30.56
CA SER A 48 18.17 -29.22 -31.69
C SER A 48 18.81 -30.58 -31.45
N ASN A 49 18.74 -31.41 -32.50
CA ASN A 49 19.20 -32.80 -32.58
C ASN A 49 20.73 -32.85 -32.51
N ASP A 50 21.38 -33.91 -32.03
CA ASP A 50 21.61 -35.21 -32.68
C ASP A 50 22.39 -36.03 -31.62
N THR A 51 22.23 -37.34 -31.37
CA THR A 51 22.20 -38.49 -32.27
C THR A 51 21.97 -39.76 -31.44
N LEU A 52 21.39 -40.77 -32.09
CA LEU A 52 21.57 -42.21 -31.86
C LEU A 52 20.84 -42.92 -30.69
N ALA A 53 19.82 -43.67 -31.12
CA ALA A 53 19.59 -45.09 -30.87
C ALA A 53 18.81 -45.57 -29.64
N ASN A 54 17.72 -46.25 -30.01
CA ASN A 54 17.08 -47.41 -29.41
C ASN A 54 15.86 -47.17 -28.52
N ALA A 55 14.73 -47.43 -29.18
CA ALA A 55 13.42 -47.69 -28.63
C ALA A 55 13.41 -48.86 -27.65
N THR A 56 12.63 -48.72 -26.59
CA THR A 56 11.57 -49.68 -26.22
C THR A 56 10.50 -48.96 -25.41
N GLU A 57 9.26 -49.11 -25.86
CA GLU A 57 8.04 -48.70 -25.17
C GLU A 57 7.89 -49.45 -23.84
N ILE A 58 7.30 -48.80 -22.83
CA ILE A 58 6.18 -49.33 -22.02
C ILE A 58 5.54 -48.19 -21.21
N SER A 59 4.22 -48.27 -21.21
CA SER A 59 3.11 -47.46 -20.69
C SER A 59 3.16 -46.79 -19.31
N VAL A 60 2.59 -45.57 -19.28
CA VAL A 60 1.52 -45.02 -18.41
C VAL A 60 1.55 -45.32 -16.89
N ASN A 61 1.65 -44.26 -16.06
CA ASN A 61 0.70 -44.06 -14.97
C ASN A 61 0.61 -42.60 -14.49
N LEU A 62 -0.63 -42.11 -14.37
CA LEU A 62 -1.02 -40.89 -13.65
C LEU A 62 -0.78 -41.10 -12.15
N GLU A 63 -0.14 -40.15 -11.46
CA GLU A 63 -0.40 -39.95 -10.04
C GLU A 63 -0.18 -38.49 -9.59
N GLN A 64 -1.10 -38.02 -8.76
CA GLN A 64 -1.27 -36.66 -8.23
C GLN A 64 -0.06 -36.20 -7.39
N PRO A 65 0.23 -34.88 -7.27
CA PRO A 65 1.38 -34.43 -6.51
C PRO A 65 1.14 -34.50 -4.99
N ALA A 66 1.87 -35.40 -4.34
CA ALA A 66 1.90 -35.58 -2.90
C ALA A 66 2.68 -34.46 -2.17
N LYS A 67 1.97 -33.67 -1.37
CA LYS A 67 2.50 -32.88 -0.26
C LYS A 67 3.06 -33.80 0.83
N LYS A 68 4.36 -34.11 0.84
CA LYS A 68 5.15 -34.54 2.02
C LYS A 68 6.57 -34.92 1.59
N GLN A 69 7.53 -34.00 1.60
CA GLN A 69 8.96 -34.37 1.81
C GLN A 69 9.97 -33.22 2.05
N LYS A 70 9.60 -31.94 1.95
CA LYS A 70 10.54 -30.83 2.23
C LYS A 70 10.60 -30.35 3.69
N LYS A 71 10.39 -31.24 4.67
CA LYS A 71 10.44 -30.88 6.12
C LYS A 71 11.57 -31.58 6.91
N LYS A 72 12.48 -32.31 6.27
CA LYS A 72 13.50 -33.11 6.98
C LYS A 72 14.96 -32.93 6.55
N ALA A 73 15.28 -31.96 5.69
CA ALA A 73 16.64 -31.77 5.17
C ALA A 73 17.38 -30.51 5.67
N LEU A 74 16.83 -29.79 6.66
CA LEU A 74 17.38 -28.49 7.11
C LEU A 74 17.79 -28.50 8.59
N LEU A 75 18.16 -29.67 9.13
CA LEU A 75 18.57 -29.81 10.54
C LEU A 75 20.06 -30.10 10.75
N ASN A 76 20.85 -30.45 9.72
CA ASN A 76 22.26 -30.82 9.92
C ASN A 76 23.16 -30.05 8.95
N ASN A 77 23.70 -28.91 9.39
CA ASN A 77 25.04 -28.45 9.04
C ASN A 77 25.40 -27.24 9.92
N PRO A 78 26.32 -27.38 10.90
CA PRO A 78 26.89 -26.23 11.58
C PRO A 78 27.89 -25.56 10.62
N LEU A 79 27.55 -24.39 10.10
CA LEU A 79 28.50 -23.61 9.31
C LEU A 79 29.59 -23.08 10.25
N LEU A 80 30.79 -23.61 10.06
CA LEU A 80 32.03 -23.23 10.71
C LEU A 80 32.27 -21.72 10.55
N LEU A 81 32.46 -21.06 11.69
CA LEU A 81 32.90 -19.68 11.79
C LEU A 81 34.41 -19.67 11.53
N GLU A 82 34.82 -19.40 10.29
CA GLU A 82 36.24 -19.21 9.96
C GLU A 82 36.66 -17.82 10.44
N THR A 83 37.56 -17.81 11.43
CA THR A 83 38.11 -16.61 12.07
C THR A 83 39.17 -16.02 11.13
N ALA A 84 38.79 -15.02 10.34
CA ALA A 84 39.74 -14.25 9.54
C ALA A 84 40.37 -13.15 10.41
N ASN A 85 41.70 -13.18 10.50
CA ASN A 85 42.55 -12.30 11.29
C ASN A 85 42.26 -10.81 11.07
N ALA A 86 42.00 -10.10 12.17
CA ALA A 86 41.88 -8.65 12.21
C ALA A 86 43.25 -8.00 12.00
N THR A 87 43.49 -7.44 10.80
CA THR A 87 44.52 -6.41 10.62
C THR A 87 44.00 -5.30 9.72
N ASN A 88 44.16 -4.07 10.20
CA ASN A 88 44.05 -2.78 9.50
C ASN A 88 42.66 -2.34 9.02
N ILE A 89 41.83 -1.86 9.97
CA ILE A 89 40.65 -1.05 9.67
C ILE A 89 41.10 0.40 9.43
N THR A 90 41.47 0.70 8.20
CA THR A 90 41.39 2.06 7.63
C THR A 90 40.74 1.96 6.26
N GLU A 91 39.50 1.50 6.22
CA GLU A 91 38.65 1.68 5.05
C GLU A 91 37.68 2.83 5.32
N PRO A 92 37.49 3.76 4.35
CA PRO A 92 36.46 4.77 4.45
C PRO A 92 35.11 4.08 4.63
N PHE A 93 34.24 4.63 5.49
CA PHE A 93 32.88 4.14 5.74
C PHE A 93 32.16 3.90 4.40
N ASN A 94 32.18 2.66 3.91
CA ASN A 94 31.63 2.30 2.62
C ASN A 94 30.12 2.14 2.80
N LEU A 95 29.41 3.27 2.78
CA LEU A 95 27.94 3.29 2.72
C LEU A 95 27.54 2.62 1.41
N THR A 96 27.26 1.32 1.47
CA THR A 96 26.68 0.57 0.37
C THR A 96 25.27 1.10 0.15
N TRP A 97 25.14 2.02 -0.80
CA TRP A 97 23.84 2.45 -1.29
C TRP A 97 23.18 1.26 -1.95
N VAL A 98 22.23 0.63 -1.26
CA VAL A 98 21.35 -0.36 -1.87
C VAL A 98 20.48 0.40 -2.88
N GLN A 99 20.62 0.08 -4.16
CA GLN A 99 19.72 0.59 -5.17
C GLN A 99 18.31 0.15 -4.80
N LEU A 100 17.46 1.12 -4.45
CA LEU A 100 16.02 0.89 -4.27
C LEU A 100 15.49 0.40 -5.62
N GLY A 101 15.31 -0.91 -5.75
CA GLY A 101 14.69 -1.50 -6.92
C GLY A 101 13.25 -1.03 -6.98
N GLY A 102 12.91 -0.19 -7.96
CA GLY A 102 11.52 0.00 -8.35
C GLY A 102 11.00 -1.29 -8.98
N SER A 103 9.75 -1.65 -8.69
CA SER A 103 9.06 -2.66 -9.48
C SER A 103 8.66 -2.03 -10.82
N TRP A 104 8.87 -2.75 -11.92
CA TRP A 104 8.21 -2.40 -13.18
C TRP A 104 6.70 -2.45 -12.95
N GLU A 105 6.00 -1.37 -13.28
CA GLU A 105 4.55 -1.35 -13.23
C GLU A 105 4.01 -2.44 -14.16
N GLU A 106 3.11 -3.29 -13.67
CA GLU A 106 2.57 -4.40 -14.46
C GLU A 106 1.86 -3.85 -15.69
N HIS A 107 2.07 -4.49 -16.84
CA HIS A 107 1.41 -4.11 -18.08
C HIS A 107 0.44 -5.20 -18.49
N PRO A 108 -0.82 -4.86 -18.82
CA PRO A 108 -1.73 -5.83 -19.40
C PRO A 108 -1.14 -6.34 -20.72
N PHE A 109 -1.29 -7.63 -20.95
CA PHE A 109 -0.79 -8.27 -22.17
C PHE A 109 -1.43 -7.61 -23.40
N ILE A 110 -0.60 -7.32 -24.40
CA ILE A 110 -1.10 -6.90 -25.70
C ILE A 110 -1.81 -8.11 -26.32
N HIS A 111 -3.06 -7.91 -26.71
CA HIS A 111 -3.87 -8.94 -27.33
C HIS A 111 -4.06 -8.64 -28.81
N ASP A 112 -3.87 -9.63 -29.67
CA ASP A 112 -3.98 -9.48 -31.13
C ASP A 112 -5.43 -9.20 -31.59
N ASN A 113 -6.42 -9.61 -30.79
CA ASN A 113 -7.84 -9.46 -31.09
C ASN A 113 -8.51 -8.47 -30.12
N MET A 114 -9.08 -7.38 -30.66
CA MET A 114 -9.79 -6.35 -29.91
C MET A 114 -10.96 -6.90 -29.09
N THR A 115 -11.72 -7.86 -29.64
CA THR A 115 -12.85 -8.47 -28.93
C THR A 115 -12.38 -9.25 -27.71
N TYR A 116 -11.25 -9.96 -27.84
CA TYR A 116 -10.64 -10.65 -26.72
C TYR A 116 -10.08 -9.67 -25.69
N ALA A 117 -9.42 -8.60 -26.14
CA ALA A 117 -8.91 -7.54 -25.26
C ALA A 117 -10.04 -6.92 -24.42
N LEU A 118 -11.16 -6.55 -25.06
CA LEU A 118 -12.32 -5.98 -24.39
C LEU A 118 -12.96 -6.98 -23.42
N LYS A 119 -13.08 -8.25 -23.80
CA LYS A 119 -13.60 -9.30 -22.91
C LYS A 119 -12.70 -9.49 -21.69
N ASN A 120 -11.38 -9.49 -21.88
CA ASN A 120 -10.42 -9.63 -20.79
C ASN A 120 -10.45 -8.41 -19.85
N PHE A 121 -10.51 -7.21 -20.41
CA PHE A 121 -10.68 -5.96 -19.66
C PHE A 121 -11.95 -5.98 -18.80
N THR A 122 -13.10 -6.27 -19.42
CA THR A 122 -14.39 -6.35 -18.71
C THR A 122 -14.38 -7.40 -17.61
N ARG A 123 -13.75 -8.56 -17.85
CA ARG A 123 -13.61 -9.60 -16.84
C ARG A 123 -12.75 -9.13 -15.65
N ALA A 124 -11.58 -8.54 -15.91
CA ALA A 124 -10.70 -8.04 -14.87
C ALA A 124 -11.40 -6.98 -13.99
N TYR A 125 -12.13 -6.06 -14.61
CA TYR A 125 -12.89 -5.03 -13.89
C TYR A 125 -14.13 -5.59 -13.17
N ALA A 126 -14.78 -6.63 -13.69
CA ALA A 126 -15.85 -7.33 -12.99
C ALA A 126 -15.35 -8.09 -11.75
N GLU A 127 -14.18 -8.73 -11.84
CA GLU A 127 -13.51 -9.38 -10.71
C GLU A 127 -13.04 -8.36 -9.66
N TRP A 128 -12.50 -7.22 -10.10
CA TRP A 128 -12.13 -6.09 -9.22
C TRP A 128 -13.35 -5.49 -8.51
N ALA A 129 -14.46 -5.29 -9.21
CA ALA A 129 -15.69 -4.72 -8.67
C ALA A 129 -16.52 -5.71 -7.85
N ASN A 130 -16.09 -6.98 -7.71
CA ASN A 130 -16.83 -8.00 -6.97
C ASN A 130 -16.75 -7.76 -5.45
N PRO A 131 -17.84 -7.35 -4.77
CA PRO A 131 -17.81 -7.05 -3.34
C PRO A 131 -17.70 -8.31 -2.46
N PHE A 132 -17.87 -9.50 -3.05
CA PHE A 132 -17.84 -10.78 -2.34
C PHE A 132 -16.46 -11.46 -2.40
N ASN A 133 -15.49 -10.88 -3.10
CA ASN A 133 -14.12 -11.36 -3.07
C ASN A 133 -13.36 -10.71 -1.91
N PHE A 134 -12.98 -11.50 -0.91
CA PHE A 134 -12.26 -11.01 0.27
C PHE A 134 -10.73 -11.10 0.16
N GLY A 135 -10.22 -11.61 -0.97
CA GLY A 135 -8.79 -11.70 -1.25
C GLY A 135 -8.13 -10.35 -1.53
N HIS A 136 -6.79 -10.32 -1.48
CA HIS A 136 -6.01 -9.21 -2.04
C HIS A 136 -5.98 -9.38 -3.56
N TYR A 137 -6.64 -8.47 -4.29
CA TYR A 137 -6.68 -8.52 -5.76
C TYR A 137 -6.15 -7.20 -6.33
N HIS A 138 -5.03 -7.29 -7.04
CA HIS A 138 -4.49 -6.20 -7.83
C HIS A 138 -4.91 -6.42 -9.29
N PRO A 139 -5.77 -5.57 -9.87
CA PRO A 139 -6.14 -5.73 -11.26
C PRO A 139 -4.94 -5.41 -12.15
N ARG A 140 -4.72 -6.25 -13.17
CA ARG A 140 -3.56 -6.14 -14.08
C ARG A 140 -3.50 -4.85 -14.89
N TYR A 141 -4.64 -4.19 -15.09
CA TYR A 141 -4.72 -2.96 -15.89
C TYR A 141 -4.37 -1.72 -15.06
N ASP A 142 -4.74 -1.69 -13.78
CA ASP A 142 -4.63 -0.52 -12.91
C ASP A 142 -4.37 -0.98 -11.46
N PRO A 143 -3.15 -1.50 -11.18
CA PRO A 143 -2.85 -2.22 -9.95
C PRO A 143 -2.99 -1.36 -8.69
N HIS A 144 -2.90 -0.02 -8.83
CA HIS A 144 -3.14 0.92 -7.74
C HIS A 144 -4.58 0.83 -7.22
N THR A 145 -5.57 0.55 -8.05
CA THR A 145 -6.99 0.53 -7.65
C THR A 145 -7.38 -0.60 -6.68
N PHE A 146 -6.44 -1.45 -6.27
CA PHE A 146 -6.64 -2.52 -5.28
C PHE A 146 -7.19 -2.02 -3.93
N THR A 147 -6.94 -0.75 -3.59
CA THR A 147 -7.40 -0.17 -2.32
C THR A 147 -8.92 0.00 -2.29
N ILE A 148 -9.57 0.22 -3.43
CA ILE A 148 -11.01 0.55 -3.49
C ILE A 148 -11.88 -0.57 -2.90
N PRO A 149 -11.72 -1.86 -3.30
CA PRO A 149 -12.44 -2.95 -2.64
C PRO A 149 -12.15 -3.07 -1.14
N MET A 150 -10.91 -2.78 -0.71
CA MET A 150 -10.57 -2.79 0.71
C MET A 150 -11.26 -1.67 1.49
N GLU A 151 -11.33 -0.48 0.90
CA GLU A 151 -12.01 0.68 1.48
C GLU A 151 -13.51 0.46 1.62
N LEU A 152 -14.15 -0.15 0.61
CA LEU A 152 -15.55 -0.55 0.67
C LEU A 152 -15.79 -1.53 1.83
N ARG A 153 -14.96 -2.57 1.93
CA ARG A 153 -15.04 -3.56 3.02
C ARG A 153 -14.82 -2.94 4.40
N GLY A 154 -13.83 -2.07 4.54
CA GLY A 154 -13.55 -1.35 5.78
C GLY A 154 -14.72 -0.48 6.21
N SER A 155 -15.34 0.23 5.25
CA SER A 155 -16.52 1.06 5.48
C SER A 155 -17.73 0.24 5.91
N MET A 156 -17.99 -0.89 5.25
CA MET A 156 -19.05 -1.84 5.66
C MET A 156 -18.81 -2.37 7.08
N PHE A 157 -17.56 -2.70 7.43
CA PHE A 157 -17.23 -3.16 8.77
C PHE A 157 -17.49 -2.09 9.82
N VAL A 158 -17.10 -0.84 9.57
CA VAL A 158 -17.38 0.29 10.47
C VAL A 158 -18.89 0.50 10.62
N TYR A 159 -19.65 0.43 9.54
CA TYR A 159 -21.12 0.55 9.58
C TYR A 159 -21.76 -0.54 10.45
N LEU A 160 -21.41 -1.81 10.20
CA LEU A 160 -21.90 -2.95 11.00
C LEU A 160 -21.47 -2.86 12.46
N PHE A 161 -20.24 -2.41 12.71
CA PHE A 161 -19.73 -2.19 14.06
C PHE A 161 -20.54 -1.12 14.79
N LEU A 162 -20.80 0.03 14.16
CA LEU A 162 -21.58 1.11 14.77
C LEU A 162 -23.03 0.69 15.01
N LEU A 163 -23.64 -0.04 14.07
CA LEU A 163 -24.99 -0.57 14.22
C LEU A 163 -25.07 -1.61 15.35
N GLY A 164 -24.16 -2.59 15.36
CA GLY A 164 -24.11 -3.64 16.37
C GLY A 164 -23.75 -3.12 17.77
N THR A 165 -23.05 -1.99 17.87
CA THR A 165 -22.69 -1.34 19.13
C THR A 165 -23.58 -0.16 19.49
N ALA A 166 -24.68 0.10 18.76
CA ALA A 166 -25.54 1.26 18.97
C ALA A 166 -26.14 1.33 20.38
N ALA A 167 -26.46 0.18 20.98
CA ALA A 167 -26.99 0.09 22.35
C ALA A 167 -25.89 0.07 23.44
N LEU A 168 -24.61 -0.03 23.08
CA LEU A 168 -23.53 -0.07 24.05
C LEU A 168 -23.22 1.33 24.59
N LYS A 169 -22.89 1.40 25.88
CA LYS A 169 -22.34 2.64 26.45
C LYS A 169 -21.01 2.98 25.78
N TYR A 170 -20.75 4.26 25.57
CA TYR A 170 -19.55 4.75 24.86
C TYR A 170 -18.24 4.14 25.37
N LYS A 171 -18.07 3.98 26.70
CA LYS A 171 -16.85 3.41 27.29
C LYS A 171 -16.57 1.99 26.79
N TRP A 172 -17.63 1.20 26.62
CA TRP A 172 -17.55 -0.17 26.13
C TRP A 172 -17.34 -0.20 24.62
N ARG A 173 -18.06 0.65 23.87
CA ARG A 173 -17.87 0.79 22.42
C ARG A 173 -16.44 1.20 22.08
N LEU A 174 -15.90 2.22 22.74
CA LEU A 174 -14.53 2.69 22.56
C LEU A 174 -13.49 1.62 22.89
N ARG A 175 -13.67 0.90 24.01
CA ARG A 175 -12.79 -0.21 24.41
C ARG A 175 -12.82 -1.35 23.40
N LEU A 176 -14.00 -1.71 22.92
CA LEU A 176 -14.16 -2.77 21.94
C LEU A 176 -13.54 -2.37 20.59
N ALA A 177 -13.79 -1.15 20.11
CA ALA A 177 -13.19 -0.62 18.89
C ALA A 177 -11.66 -0.58 18.98
N GLY A 178 -11.11 -0.11 20.11
CA GLY A 178 -9.67 -0.07 20.36
C GLY A 178 -9.05 -1.48 20.44
N PHE A 179 -9.72 -2.41 21.12
CA PHE A 179 -9.28 -3.80 21.18
C PHE A 179 -9.28 -4.43 19.79
N LEU A 180 -10.36 -4.30 19.03
CA LEU A 180 -10.47 -4.85 17.68
C LEU A 180 -9.45 -4.21 16.73
N SER A 181 -9.23 -2.90 16.80
CA SER A 181 -8.21 -2.21 16.01
C SER A 181 -6.81 -2.77 16.28
N ALA A 182 -6.43 -2.90 17.56
CA ALA A 182 -5.13 -3.47 17.94
C ALA A 182 -5.01 -4.96 17.56
N TYR A 183 -6.08 -5.73 17.75
CA TYR A 183 -6.14 -7.15 17.40
C TYR A 183 -6.03 -7.37 15.89
N SER A 184 -6.74 -6.59 15.08
CA SER A 184 -6.64 -6.63 13.63
C SER A 184 -5.22 -6.27 13.17
N LEU A 185 -4.61 -5.25 13.79
CA LEU A 185 -3.24 -4.85 13.46
C LEU A 185 -2.25 -5.98 13.75
N THR A 186 -2.33 -6.64 14.92
CA THR A 186 -1.38 -7.71 15.25
C THR A 186 -1.51 -8.94 14.35
N LEU A 187 -2.70 -9.21 13.82
CA LEU A 187 -2.98 -10.34 12.92
C LEU A 187 -2.72 -10.06 11.43
N GLY A 188 -2.11 -8.93 11.07
CA GLY A 188 -1.82 -8.62 9.65
C GLY A 188 -2.98 -7.92 8.92
N ARG A 189 -4.07 -7.57 9.60
CA ARG A 189 -5.22 -6.84 9.04
C ARG A 189 -5.08 -5.34 9.30
N TRP A 190 -4.04 -4.76 8.71
CA TRP A 190 -3.75 -3.33 8.80
C TRP A 190 -4.91 -2.47 8.29
N ASP A 191 -5.62 -2.94 7.26
CA ASP A 191 -6.81 -2.31 6.68
C ASP A 191 -7.91 -2.15 7.73
N MET A 192 -8.35 -3.23 8.36
CA MET A 192 -9.40 -3.17 9.39
C MET A 192 -8.95 -2.38 10.62
N ALA A 193 -7.66 -2.46 10.96
CA ALA A 193 -7.09 -1.72 12.08
C ALA A 193 -7.18 -0.21 11.90
N THR A 194 -6.89 0.31 10.71
CA THR A 194 -6.95 1.76 10.44
C THR A 194 -8.38 2.27 10.39
N PHE A 195 -9.31 1.52 9.80
CA PHE A 195 -10.74 1.86 9.81
C PHE A 195 -11.32 1.92 11.23
N LEU A 196 -11.11 0.89 12.05
CA LEU A 196 -11.56 0.89 13.45
C LEU A 196 -10.79 1.89 14.31
N GLY A 197 -9.50 2.08 14.05
CA GLY A 197 -8.70 3.11 14.71
C GLY A 197 -9.24 4.52 14.42
N GLY A 198 -9.69 4.77 13.19
CA GLY A 198 -10.42 5.98 12.82
C GLY A 198 -11.70 6.17 13.64
N THR A 199 -12.49 5.11 13.82
CA THR A 199 -13.69 5.12 14.69
C THR A 199 -13.36 5.44 16.14
N VAL A 200 -12.25 4.90 16.67
CA VAL A 200 -11.78 5.21 18.02
C VAL A 200 -11.41 6.69 18.12
N LEU A 201 -10.66 7.21 17.15
CA LEU A 201 -10.22 8.60 17.13
C LEU A 201 -11.40 9.58 17.01
N SER A 202 -12.38 9.28 16.16
CA SER A 202 -13.58 10.13 15.98
C SER A 202 -14.44 10.16 17.25
N GLU A 203 -14.62 9.02 17.91
CA GLU A 203 -15.37 8.95 19.17
C GLU A 203 -14.67 9.73 20.30
N MET A 204 -13.33 9.67 20.36
CA MET A 204 -12.55 10.49 21.29
C MET A 204 -12.66 11.99 20.98
N ASP A 205 -12.71 12.37 19.70
CA ASP A 205 -12.77 13.77 19.27
C ASP A 205 -14.13 14.43 19.55
N ILE A 206 -15.23 13.72 19.23
CA ILE A 206 -16.60 14.15 19.57
C ILE A 206 -16.70 14.40 21.07
N ARG A 207 -16.18 13.46 21.89
CA ARG A 207 -16.28 13.60 23.34
C ARG A 207 -15.40 14.72 23.92
N SER A 208 -14.25 14.97 23.29
CA SER A 208 -13.38 16.09 23.67
C SER A 208 -14.06 17.43 23.38
N SER A 209 -14.84 17.49 22.30
CA SER A 209 -15.62 18.66 21.90
C SER A 209 -16.80 18.91 22.87
N ASP A 210 -17.59 17.88 23.20
CA ASP A 210 -18.69 17.96 24.18
C ASP A 210 -18.19 18.46 25.55
N ALA A 211 -17.08 17.89 26.03
CA ALA A 211 -16.50 18.25 27.33
C ALA A 211 -15.97 19.70 27.36
N SER A 212 -15.67 20.29 26.21
CA SER A 212 -15.28 21.69 26.10
C SER A 212 -16.48 22.64 26.09
N GLN A 213 -17.60 22.23 25.48
CA GLN A 213 -18.85 22.99 25.47
C GLN A 213 -19.56 22.97 26.84
N ASP A 214 -19.59 21.83 27.53
CA ASP A 214 -20.18 21.72 28.88
C ASP A 214 -19.46 22.63 29.90
N ARG A 215 -18.15 22.87 29.71
CA ARG A 215 -17.37 23.81 30.53
C ARG A 215 -17.76 25.28 30.32
N THR A 216 -18.40 25.62 29.20
CA THR A 216 -18.84 26.98 28.89
C THR A 216 -20.28 27.27 29.33
N LEU A 217 -21.07 26.22 29.62
CA LEU A 217 -22.52 26.35 29.86
C LEU A 217 -22.97 25.91 31.27
N GLY A 218 -22.12 25.22 32.06
CA GLY A 218 -22.48 24.74 33.41
C GLY A 218 -21.82 25.52 34.56
N PRO A 219 -22.47 25.64 35.74
CA PRO A 219 -21.81 26.15 36.94
C PRO A 219 -20.65 25.22 37.35
N PRO A 220 -19.55 25.77 37.92
CA PRO A 220 -18.35 24.99 38.21
C PRO A 220 -18.66 23.92 39.27
N SER A 221 -18.79 22.65 38.84
CA SER A 221 -18.93 21.53 39.76
C SER A 221 -17.60 21.29 40.49
N PRO A 222 -17.58 21.26 41.84
CA PRO A 222 -16.36 21.05 42.63
C PRO A 222 -15.72 19.65 42.42
N ALA A 223 -16.44 18.70 41.81
CA ALA A 223 -15.92 17.38 41.45
C ALA A 223 -15.02 17.38 40.19
N ALA A 224 -15.00 18.46 39.40
CA ALA A 224 -14.17 18.57 38.20
C ALA A 224 -12.68 18.89 38.50
N MET A 225 -12.33 19.14 39.77
CA MET A 225 -11.00 19.62 40.20
C MET A 225 -9.92 18.53 40.35
N ARG A 226 -10.02 17.37 39.67
CA ARG A 226 -9.02 16.29 39.81
C ARG A 226 -8.58 15.60 38.52
N ARG A 227 -8.56 16.31 37.39
CA ARG A 227 -7.76 15.88 36.23
C ARG A 227 -6.83 17.00 35.81
N ARG A 228 -5.67 17.06 36.47
CA ARG A 228 -4.52 17.87 36.04
C ARG A 228 -4.04 17.28 34.71
N GLY A 229 -4.64 17.72 33.61
CA GLY A 229 -4.19 17.38 32.27
C GLY A 229 -2.78 17.95 32.04
N PRO A 230 -2.06 17.43 31.03
CA PRO A 230 -0.80 18.02 30.62
C PRO A 230 -0.96 19.52 30.35
N SER A 231 0.05 20.31 30.70
CA SER A 231 0.03 21.74 30.38
C SER A 231 -0.05 21.97 28.87
N ARG A 232 -0.59 23.10 28.43
CA ARG A 232 -0.68 23.46 26.99
C ARG A 232 0.66 23.36 26.25
N ARG A 233 1.77 23.63 26.95
CA ARG A 233 3.14 23.50 26.42
C ARG A 233 3.53 22.02 26.25
N GLN A 234 3.24 21.18 27.24
CA GLN A 234 3.47 19.73 27.15
C GLN A 234 2.62 19.09 26.04
N GLU A 235 1.36 19.47 25.89
CA GLU A 235 0.52 18.94 24.81
C GLU A 235 1.07 19.29 23.42
N LYS A 236 1.51 20.54 23.20
CA LYS A 236 2.15 20.94 21.95
C LYS A 236 3.42 20.14 21.69
N PHE A 237 4.24 19.96 22.72
CA PHE A 237 5.49 19.20 22.63
C PHE A 237 5.23 17.72 22.31
N MET A 238 4.27 17.08 22.98
CA MET A 238 3.88 15.69 22.71
C MET A 238 3.33 15.52 21.29
N ARG A 239 2.52 16.48 20.80
CA ARG A 239 2.04 16.46 19.41
C ARG A 239 3.17 16.63 18.41
N PHE A 240 4.12 17.51 18.71
CA PHE A 240 5.31 17.70 17.87
C PHE A 240 6.11 16.40 17.78
N ILE A 241 6.45 15.78 18.91
CA ILE A 241 7.12 14.47 18.92
C ILE A 241 6.28 13.42 18.17
N GLY A 242 4.99 13.33 18.47
CA GLY A 242 4.07 12.39 17.81
C GLY A 242 4.03 12.55 16.30
N PHE A 243 4.09 13.80 15.80
CA PHE A 243 4.16 14.10 14.38
C PHE A 243 5.43 13.53 13.73
N PHE A 244 6.60 13.75 14.33
CA PHE A 244 7.86 13.20 13.80
C PHE A 244 7.93 11.68 13.91
N VAL A 245 7.44 11.09 15.00
CA VAL A 245 7.34 9.63 15.16
C VAL A 245 6.42 9.04 14.10
N ALA A 246 5.29 9.69 13.83
CA ALA A 246 4.36 9.25 12.80
C ALA A 246 4.97 9.33 11.40
N LEU A 247 5.64 10.43 11.06
CA LEU A 247 6.37 10.56 9.78
C LEU A 247 7.47 9.52 9.64
N TYR A 248 8.17 9.22 10.73
CA TYR A 248 9.19 8.17 10.75
C TYR A 248 8.59 6.80 10.43
N PHE A 249 7.47 6.44 11.05
CA PHE A 249 6.76 5.18 10.75
C PHE A 249 6.18 5.15 9.33
N LEU A 250 5.66 6.28 8.83
CA LEU A 250 5.16 6.40 7.45
C LEU A 250 6.29 6.29 6.42
N SER A 251 7.53 6.62 6.80
CA SER A 251 8.70 6.51 5.94
C SER A 251 9.35 5.12 5.96
N TYR A 252 8.70 4.13 6.58
CA TYR A 252 9.23 2.76 6.63
C TYR A 252 9.40 2.21 5.20
N PRO A 253 10.60 1.71 4.82
CA PRO A 253 10.87 1.24 3.46
C PRO A 253 10.00 0.06 3.03
N ASP A 254 9.52 0.08 1.79
CA ASP A 254 8.72 -1.01 1.22
C ASP A 254 9.52 -2.32 1.09
N ALA A 255 10.82 -2.20 0.79
CA ALA A 255 11.76 -3.31 0.67
C ALA A 255 13.10 -2.98 1.34
N GLY A 256 13.79 -4.01 1.82
CA GLY A 256 15.15 -3.89 2.37
C GLY A 256 15.24 -3.14 3.70
N ALA A 257 14.15 -3.01 4.45
CA ALA A 257 14.13 -2.30 5.73
C ALA A 257 15.12 -2.90 6.77
N GLU A 258 15.44 -4.19 6.67
CA GLU A 258 16.49 -4.84 7.47
C GLU A 258 17.92 -4.34 7.20
N TRP A 259 18.16 -3.70 6.06
CA TRP A 259 19.47 -3.16 5.67
C TRP A 259 19.51 -1.64 5.70
N THR A 260 18.35 -0.97 5.77
CA THR A 260 18.26 0.48 5.78
C THR A 260 18.59 1.05 7.17
N PRO A 261 19.66 1.86 7.32
CA PRO A 261 19.99 2.49 8.59
C PRO A 261 18.80 3.27 9.17
N GLY A 262 18.60 3.17 10.48
CA GLY A 262 17.42 3.67 11.18
C GLY A 262 16.31 2.62 11.28
N PHE A 263 15.97 1.94 10.19
CA PHE A 263 14.84 1.01 10.15
C PHE A 263 15.17 -0.43 10.54
N VAL A 264 16.46 -0.80 10.61
CA VAL A 264 16.92 -2.16 10.99
C VAL A 264 16.28 -2.66 12.29
N PHE A 265 16.19 -1.80 13.31
CA PHE A 265 15.56 -2.19 14.57
C PHE A 265 14.05 -2.42 14.40
N LEU A 266 13.36 -1.51 13.70
CA LEU A 266 11.92 -1.63 13.43
C LEU A 266 11.61 -2.89 12.60
N SER A 267 12.45 -3.26 11.63
CA SER A 267 12.22 -4.46 10.83
C SER A 267 12.18 -5.74 11.68
N SER A 268 12.94 -5.78 12.78
CA SER A 268 12.93 -6.91 13.73
C SER A 268 11.67 -6.99 14.60
N LEU A 269 10.93 -5.88 14.73
CA LEU A 269 9.74 -5.75 15.58
C LEU A 269 8.42 -5.96 14.83
N VAL A 270 8.50 -6.19 13.52
CA VAL A 270 7.33 -6.50 12.69
C VAL A 270 6.68 -7.82 13.16
N PRO A 271 5.37 -7.85 13.46
CA PRO A 271 4.71 -9.09 13.88
C PRO A 271 4.80 -10.19 12.81
N LYS A 272 4.91 -11.45 13.25
CA LYS A 272 5.07 -12.62 12.36
C LYS A 272 3.96 -12.77 11.31
N TYR A 273 2.76 -12.28 11.60
CA TYR A 273 1.65 -12.30 10.65
C TYR A 273 1.87 -11.41 9.41
N TYR A 274 2.81 -10.47 9.48
CA TYR A 274 3.25 -9.68 8.34
C TYR A 274 4.38 -10.31 7.54
N ILE A 275 4.88 -11.51 7.91
CA ILE A 275 5.86 -12.25 7.12
C ILE A 275 5.33 -12.64 5.73
N PRO A 276 4.09 -13.14 5.54
CA PRO A 276 3.52 -13.34 4.20
C PRO A 276 3.02 -12.04 3.56
N LEU A 277 2.98 -10.94 4.32
CA LEU A 277 2.65 -9.59 3.85
C LEU A 277 3.97 -8.78 3.79
N SER A 278 3.87 -7.46 3.86
CA SER A 278 5.04 -6.59 3.96
C SER A 278 5.01 -5.77 5.25
N GLY A 279 6.17 -5.64 5.90
CA GLY A 279 6.30 -4.94 7.18
C GLY A 279 5.93 -3.45 7.13
N TRP A 280 6.04 -2.82 5.96
CA TRP A 280 5.62 -1.43 5.76
C TRP A 280 4.15 -1.21 6.10
N MET A 281 3.28 -2.19 5.82
CA MET A 281 1.85 -2.09 6.09
C MET A 281 1.55 -1.91 7.59
N PHE A 282 2.36 -2.52 8.45
CA PHE A 282 2.22 -2.40 9.90
C PHE A 282 2.60 -1.00 10.38
N TYR A 283 3.80 -0.53 10.03
CA TYR A 283 4.29 0.76 10.48
C TYR A 283 3.55 1.93 9.84
N GLN A 284 3.21 1.87 8.55
CA GLN A 284 2.42 2.93 7.90
C GLN A 284 1.01 3.03 8.50
N ALA A 285 0.37 1.90 8.85
CA ALA A 285 -0.91 1.92 9.56
C ALA A 285 -0.81 2.56 10.95
N MET A 286 0.23 2.23 11.73
CA MET A 286 0.49 2.87 13.02
C MET A 286 0.78 4.36 12.86
N GLY A 287 1.64 4.71 11.90
CA GLY A 287 2.01 6.09 11.58
C GLY A 287 0.79 6.92 11.20
N ALA A 288 -0.10 6.39 10.36
CA ALA A 288 -1.35 7.07 9.99
C ALA A 288 -2.26 7.33 11.20
N LEU A 289 -2.45 6.34 12.09
CA LEU A 289 -3.26 6.49 13.30
C LEU A 289 -2.70 7.51 14.30
N ILE A 290 -1.37 7.66 14.37
CA ILE A 290 -0.72 8.67 15.21
C ILE A 290 -0.76 10.05 14.53
N LEU A 291 -0.54 10.11 13.22
CA LEU A 291 -0.44 11.35 12.46
C LEU A 291 -1.77 12.11 12.46
N LEU A 292 -2.89 11.41 12.25
CA LEU A 292 -4.21 12.00 12.11
C LEU A 292 -4.58 12.95 13.27
N PRO A 293 -4.56 12.53 14.56
CA PRO A 293 -4.85 13.44 15.67
C PRO A 293 -3.80 14.54 15.84
N CYS A 294 -2.54 14.32 15.42
CA CYS A 294 -1.50 15.36 15.45
C CYS A 294 -1.81 16.48 14.45
N ILE A 295 -2.27 16.14 13.25
CA ILE A 295 -2.68 17.10 12.21
C ILE A 295 -3.93 17.85 12.65
N LEU A 296 -5.00 17.14 13.02
CA LEU A 296 -6.31 17.75 13.35
C LEU A 296 -6.22 18.75 14.51
N ARG A 297 -5.29 18.51 15.43
CA ARG A 297 -5.09 19.35 16.62
C ARG A 297 -3.99 20.40 16.46
N THR A 298 -3.44 20.60 15.26
CA THR A 298 -2.42 21.61 14.95
C THR A 298 -2.99 22.65 13.97
N PRO A 299 -3.36 23.86 14.46
CA PRO A 299 -4.06 24.86 13.64
C PRO A 299 -3.33 25.27 12.36
N SER A 300 -2.00 25.41 12.39
CA SER A 300 -1.23 25.82 11.23
C SER A 300 -1.26 24.79 10.09
N ILE A 301 -1.13 23.51 10.43
CA ILE A 301 -1.20 22.41 9.46
C ILE A 301 -2.62 22.28 8.94
N ARG A 302 -3.61 22.35 9.83
CA ARG A 302 -5.02 22.36 9.46
C ARG A 302 -5.34 23.51 8.48
N ALA A 303 -4.89 24.73 8.75
CA ALA A 303 -5.11 25.88 7.87
C ALA A 303 -4.48 25.69 6.48
N LEU A 304 -3.32 25.02 6.40
CA LEU A 304 -2.69 24.67 5.14
C LEU A 304 -3.53 23.63 4.36
N LEU A 305 -3.97 22.57 5.03
CA LEU A 305 -4.75 21.47 4.42
C LEU A 305 -6.21 21.86 4.10
N GLU A 306 -6.76 22.85 4.81
CA GLU A 306 -8.06 23.46 4.54
C GLU A 306 -7.98 24.59 3.50
N GLY A 307 -6.79 24.86 2.94
CA GLY A 307 -6.60 25.82 1.86
C GLY A 307 -7.40 25.47 0.60
N ARG A 308 -7.70 26.49 -0.20
CA ARG A 308 -8.56 26.35 -1.41
C ARG A 308 -8.04 25.28 -2.38
N THR A 309 -6.73 25.21 -2.58
CA THR A 309 -6.08 24.26 -3.48
C THR A 309 -6.17 22.83 -2.96
N ALA A 310 -5.86 22.62 -1.68
CA ALA A 310 -5.97 21.30 -1.03
C ALA A 310 -7.42 20.80 -1.02
N GLN A 311 -8.38 21.67 -0.75
CA GLN A 311 -9.81 21.34 -0.83
C GLN A 311 -10.27 21.02 -2.24
N TYR A 312 -9.77 21.73 -3.26
CA TYR A 312 -10.05 21.41 -4.66
C TYR A 312 -9.51 20.02 -5.02
N LEU A 313 -8.24 19.74 -4.70
CA LEU A 313 -7.62 18.44 -4.94
C LEU A 313 -8.34 17.33 -4.16
N GLY A 314 -8.81 17.61 -2.94
CA GLY A 314 -9.63 16.70 -2.15
C GLY A 314 -10.95 16.35 -2.84
N LYS A 315 -11.64 17.34 -3.45
CA LYS A 315 -12.91 17.12 -4.17
C LYS A 315 -12.73 16.20 -5.38
N ILE A 316 -11.66 16.37 -6.15
CA ILE A 316 -11.40 15.55 -7.35
C ILE A 316 -10.56 14.31 -7.04
N SER A 317 -10.17 14.06 -5.79
CA SER A 317 -9.16 13.04 -5.42
C SER A 317 -9.53 11.63 -5.88
N PHE A 318 -10.77 11.19 -5.67
CA PHE A 318 -11.25 9.87 -6.10
C PHE A 318 -11.25 9.75 -7.63
N SER A 319 -11.69 10.80 -8.32
CA SER A 319 -11.67 10.85 -9.79
C SER A 319 -10.25 10.86 -10.34
N LEU A 320 -9.34 11.62 -9.73
CA LEU A 320 -7.92 11.65 -10.04
C LEU A 320 -7.27 10.27 -9.84
N TYR A 321 -7.62 9.59 -8.75
CA TYR A 321 -7.13 8.26 -8.44
C TYR A 321 -7.50 7.23 -9.52
N LEU A 322 -8.73 7.26 -10.03
CA LEU A 322 -9.15 6.37 -11.09
C LEU A 322 -8.57 6.73 -12.46
N VAL A 323 -8.46 8.02 -12.77
CA VAL A 323 -8.19 8.49 -14.13
C VAL A 323 -6.69 8.61 -14.44
N HIS A 324 -5.83 8.82 -13.44
CA HIS A 324 -4.40 9.02 -13.69
C HIS A 324 -3.70 7.79 -14.30
N GLY A 325 -3.97 6.59 -13.79
CA GLY A 325 -3.39 5.33 -14.30
C GLY A 325 -3.67 5.13 -15.79
N PRO A 326 -4.93 5.13 -16.24
CA PRO A 326 -5.27 5.01 -17.66
C PRO A 326 -4.64 6.08 -18.54
N ILE A 327 -4.51 7.33 -18.07
CA ILE A 327 -3.85 8.40 -18.84
C ILE A 327 -2.34 8.15 -18.97
N LEU A 328 -1.68 7.73 -17.89
CA LEU A 328 -0.26 7.39 -17.91
C LEU A 328 0.00 6.20 -18.84
N HIS A 329 -0.83 5.16 -18.75
CA HIS A 329 -0.71 3.95 -19.57
C HIS A 329 -1.10 4.15 -21.05
N SER A 330 -1.91 5.17 -21.37
CA SER A 330 -2.26 5.50 -22.75
C SER A 330 -1.39 6.65 -23.29
N LEU A 331 -1.76 7.89 -22.96
CA LEU A 331 -1.11 9.10 -23.46
C LEU A 331 0.34 9.19 -22.98
N GLY A 332 0.62 8.84 -21.73
CA GLY A 332 1.96 8.92 -21.14
C GLY A 332 2.98 8.06 -21.89
N PHE A 333 2.68 6.77 -22.09
CA PHE A 333 3.56 5.87 -22.84
C PHE A 333 3.68 6.22 -24.32
N TRP A 334 2.65 6.83 -24.90
CA TRP A 334 2.73 7.31 -26.27
C TRP A 334 3.61 8.57 -26.40
N ILE A 335 3.48 9.55 -25.50
CA ILE A 335 4.13 10.85 -25.68
C ILE A 335 5.55 10.91 -25.11
N MET A 336 5.81 10.22 -23.99
CA MET A 336 7.09 10.35 -23.28
C MET A 336 8.31 9.92 -24.11
N PRO A 337 8.31 8.77 -24.81
CA PRO A 337 9.44 8.39 -25.66
C PRO A 337 9.75 9.45 -26.74
N ARG A 338 8.71 10.01 -27.37
CA ARG A 338 8.85 11.03 -28.41
C ARG A 338 9.41 12.35 -27.86
N LEU A 339 9.04 12.72 -26.64
CA LEU A 339 9.61 13.89 -25.96
C LEU A 339 11.08 13.63 -25.63
N PHE A 340 11.41 12.45 -25.13
CA PHE A 340 12.81 12.09 -24.85
C PHE A 340 13.69 12.09 -26.10
N GLU A 341 13.14 11.70 -27.25
CA GLU A 341 13.78 11.77 -28.58
C GLU A 341 14.08 13.19 -29.04
N ARG A 342 13.14 14.12 -28.82
CA ARG A 342 13.24 15.47 -29.39
C ARG A 342 13.92 16.49 -28.48
N LEU A 343 13.73 16.38 -27.17
CA LEU A 343 14.09 17.45 -26.23
C LEU A 343 15.29 17.08 -25.34
N GLY A 344 15.62 15.78 -25.20
CA GLY A 344 16.58 15.29 -24.21
C GLY A 344 15.95 15.01 -22.84
N ARG A 345 16.68 14.35 -21.93
CA ARG A 345 16.11 13.72 -20.72
C ARG A 345 15.41 14.68 -19.75
N THR A 346 16.06 15.77 -19.37
CA THR A 346 15.55 16.67 -18.32
C THR A 346 14.37 17.52 -18.78
N SER A 347 14.50 18.15 -19.95
CA SER A 347 13.46 18.94 -20.61
C SER A 347 12.25 18.07 -20.98
N ALA A 348 12.45 16.88 -21.55
CA ALA A 348 11.38 15.94 -21.82
C ALA A 348 10.59 15.56 -20.57
N PHE A 349 11.30 15.31 -19.45
CA PHE A 349 10.65 15.00 -18.18
C PHE A 349 9.79 16.15 -17.69
N VAL A 350 10.31 17.38 -17.66
CA VAL A 350 9.56 18.57 -17.20
C VAL A 350 8.35 18.84 -18.11
N VAL A 351 8.55 18.86 -19.43
CA VAL A 351 7.47 19.13 -20.39
C VAL A 351 6.42 18.03 -20.33
N GLY A 352 6.85 16.76 -20.31
CA GLY A 352 5.96 15.62 -20.22
C GLY A 352 5.17 15.61 -18.90
N TRP A 353 5.81 15.94 -17.79
CA TRP A 353 5.15 16.04 -16.49
C TRP A 353 4.08 17.13 -16.47
N ILE A 354 4.41 18.34 -16.95
CA ILE A 354 3.44 19.45 -17.05
C ILE A 354 2.26 19.06 -17.94
N MET A 355 2.53 18.46 -19.10
CA MET A 355 1.51 18.05 -20.06
C MET A 355 0.59 16.97 -19.50
N LEU A 356 1.15 15.87 -18.97
CA LEU A 356 0.36 14.77 -18.42
C LEU A 356 -0.41 15.20 -17.17
N LEU A 357 0.20 16.00 -16.29
CA LEU A 357 -0.50 16.53 -15.11
C LEU A 357 -1.68 17.41 -15.52
N SER A 358 -1.51 18.28 -16.50
CA SER A 358 -2.59 19.16 -16.98
C SER A 358 -3.75 18.36 -17.57
N VAL A 359 -3.45 17.38 -18.43
CA VAL A 359 -4.47 16.48 -19.02
C VAL A 359 -5.17 15.67 -17.94
N THR A 360 -4.41 15.16 -16.97
CA THR A 360 -4.94 14.36 -15.86
C THR A 360 -5.86 15.17 -14.96
N LEU A 361 -5.47 16.37 -14.57
CA LEU A 361 -6.31 17.24 -13.75
C LEU A 361 -7.58 17.67 -14.49
N TYR A 362 -7.49 17.97 -15.79
CA TYR A 362 -8.65 18.31 -16.61
C TYR A 362 -9.66 17.15 -16.69
N LEU A 363 -9.17 15.94 -17.01
CA LEU A 363 -10.03 14.76 -17.11
C LEU A 363 -10.55 14.31 -15.75
N ALA A 364 -9.79 14.47 -14.67
CA ALA A 364 -10.25 14.20 -13.31
C ALA A 364 -11.38 15.16 -12.90
N ASP A 365 -11.28 16.46 -13.19
CA ASP A 365 -12.35 17.44 -12.91
C ASP A 365 -13.61 17.14 -13.73
N TRP A 366 -13.44 16.76 -14.99
CA TRP A 366 -14.55 16.35 -15.85
C TRP A 366 -15.24 15.08 -15.33
N TRP A 367 -14.46 14.05 -14.99
CA TRP A 367 -14.96 12.79 -14.42
C TRP A 367 -15.69 13.04 -13.11
N TYR A 368 -15.13 13.89 -12.24
CA TYR A 368 -15.75 14.29 -10.98
C TYR A 368 -17.15 14.89 -11.20
N ARG A 369 -17.26 15.91 -12.06
CA ARG A 369 -18.55 16.61 -12.29
C ARG A 369 -19.61 15.72 -12.94
N LYS A 370 -19.21 14.81 -13.82
CA LYS A 370 -20.14 14.04 -14.65
C LYS A 370 -20.48 12.67 -14.08
N ILE A 371 -19.50 11.98 -13.51
CA ILE A 371 -19.64 10.57 -13.11
C ILE A 371 -19.68 10.46 -11.59
N ASP A 372 -18.69 11.02 -10.89
CA ASP A 372 -18.57 10.89 -9.44
C ASP A 372 -19.76 11.54 -8.72
N VAL A 373 -20.00 12.83 -8.96
CA VAL A 373 -21.15 13.56 -8.40
C VAL A 373 -22.47 12.86 -8.75
N TRP A 374 -22.64 12.40 -9.99
CA TRP A 374 -23.84 11.68 -10.40
C TRP A 374 -24.02 10.38 -9.60
N SER A 375 -22.96 9.59 -9.43
CA SER A 375 -23.01 8.30 -8.72
C SER A 375 -23.49 8.45 -7.27
N THR A 376 -23.05 9.52 -6.58
CA THR A 376 -23.51 9.82 -5.21
C THR A 376 -25.00 10.16 -5.13
N THR A 377 -25.58 10.68 -6.22
CA THR A 377 -27.03 10.96 -6.27
C THR A 377 -27.86 9.70 -6.42
N VAL A 378 -27.32 8.64 -7.03
CA VAL A 378 -28.04 7.37 -7.22
C VAL A 378 -28.39 6.75 -5.86
N GLY A 379 -27.43 6.69 -4.93
CA GLY A 379 -27.67 6.18 -3.58
C GLY A 379 -28.76 6.95 -2.84
N LYS A 380 -28.72 8.29 -2.89
CA LYS A 380 -29.74 9.16 -2.28
C LYS A 380 -31.12 8.97 -2.88
N ARG A 381 -31.22 8.73 -4.20
CA ARG A 381 -32.51 8.48 -4.87
C ARG A 381 -33.12 7.15 -4.43
N ILE A 382 -32.30 6.12 -4.27
CA ILE A 382 -32.72 4.82 -3.77
C ILE A 382 -33.18 4.95 -2.32
N GLU A 383 -32.37 5.58 -1.45
CA GLU A 383 -32.73 5.83 -0.06
C GLU A 383 -34.07 6.58 0.06
N LYS A 384 -34.25 7.63 -0.75
CA LYS A 384 -35.50 8.39 -0.83
C LYS A 384 -36.68 7.50 -1.23
N HIS A 385 -36.54 6.67 -2.28
CA HIS A 385 -37.60 5.73 -2.68
C HIS A 385 -37.95 4.74 -1.57
N MET A 386 -36.96 4.20 -0.86
CA MET A 386 -37.18 3.22 0.21
C MET A 386 -37.79 3.83 1.48
N THR A 387 -37.64 5.14 1.69
CA THR A 387 -38.17 5.85 2.87
C THR A 387 -39.51 6.52 2.62
N GLU A 388 -39.84 6.84 1.37
CA GLU A 388 -41.11 7.48 0.97
C GLU A 388 -42.27 6.48 0.75
N GLU A 389 -42.05 5.16 0.75
CA GLU A 389 -43.11 4.13 0.74
C GLU A 389 -43.79 3.93 2.13
N LYS A 390 -44.10 5.02 2.84
CA LYS A 390 -45.04 4.97 3.99
C LYS A 390 -46.24 5.86 3.75
#